data_AF-A0A2H6G003-F1
#
_entry.id   AF-A0A2H6G003-F1
#
_cell.length_a   1.000
_cell.length_b   1.000
_cell.length_c   1.000
_cell.angle_alpha   90.00
_cell.angle_beta   90.00
_cell.angle_gamma   90.00
#
_symmetry.space_group_name_H-M   'P 1'
#
loop_
_entity.id
_entity.type
_entity.pdbx_description
1 polymer ?
#
loop_
_entity_poly.entity_id
_entity_poly.type
_entity_poly.pdbx_seq_one_letter_code
_entity_poly.pdbx_strand_id
1 'polypeptide(L)'
;MKFFYVLQLSLLFIFLFEGSSMGGLILPAYSAVVEEENGQRALKQKLMYLEKMIFSSTISQRVNSSGKPEAIALLNEVQNNFNQANEMFTAGELEKANELISKSYTMAGKLSQMVADKKNQQQKDQAQFEGLHKQSHSYLKTLEALASEEESLSGYLPDKSIITAQIHEAAEFANKGDFKHANDAMMGIVSLLEQSLVAARDSMTLISRFEFGSLAEEYSYEIESFKSHQMLVDLMIRERKPSLALKKLIDDRVAKSQDLKDKAESSAKLDKYGDSISLMEQAIKELVRALRIGGLNIQ
;
A
#
# COMPACT_ATOMS: atom_id res chain seq x y z
N MET A 1 9.16 60.23 -11.23
CA MET A 1 8.05 60.21 -10.24
C MET A 1 8.55 59.38 -9.05
N LYS A 2 9.04 60.00 -7.96
CA LYS A 2 8.35 60.19 -6.65
C LYS A 2 7.60 58.91 -6.22
N PHE A 3 7.95 58.15 -5.18
CA PHE A 3 8.26 58.46 -3.76
C PHE A 3 9.43 57.58 -3.24
N PHE A 4 10.46 58.06 -2.52
CA PHE A 4 10.58 58.50 -1.11
C PHE A 4 10.32 57.40 -0.03
N TYR A 5 11.39 56.82 0.56
CA TYR A 5 11.94 56.98 1.96
C TYR A 5 11.29 55.99 2.97
N VAL A 6 11.91 55.37 3.99
CA VAL A 6 13.05 55.63 4.91
C VAL A 6 13.51 54.23 5.43
N LEU A 7 14.81 53.83 5.46
CA LEU A 7 15.76 53.87 6.61
C LEU A 7 15.13 53.39 7.96
N GLN A 8 15.73 52.60 8.87
CA GLN A 8 17.14 52.45 9.24
C GLN A 8 17.29 51.37 10.37
N LEU A 9 18.50 50.80 10.45
CA LEU A 9 19.27 50.40 11.65
C LEU A 9 18.80 49.31 12.64
N SER A 10 19.54 48.20 12.58
CA SER A 10 20.17 47.41 13.65
C SER A 10 19.84 47.67 15.12
N LEU A 11 19.56 46.60 15.87
CA LEU A 11 20.12 46.43 17.22
C LEU A 11 20.19 44.95 17.62
N LEU A 12 21.43 44.51 17.80
CA LEU A 12 21.87 43.29 18.48
C LEU A 12 21.68 43.51 19.98
N PHE A 13 20.85 42.69 20.65
CA PHE A 13 20.77 42.68 22.11
C PHE A 13 21.01 41.26 22.63
N ILE A 14 22.19 41.11 23.24
CA ILE A 14 22.56 40.02 24.12
C ILE A 14 21.90 40.30 25.48
N PHE A 15 21.17 39.33 26.02
CA PHE A 15 20.87 39.27 27.45
C PHE A 15 21.14 37.86 27.97
N LEU A 16 22.26 37.74 28.70
CA LEU A 16 22.43 36.78 29.78
C LEU A 16 22.11 37.55 31.07
N PHE A 17 21.05 37.17 31.80
CA PHE A 17 21.10 37.09 33.26
C PHE A 17 19.87 36.35 33.81
N GLU A 18 20.12 35.75 34.95
CA GLU A 18 19.39 34.73 35.68
C GLU A 18 18.05 35.20 36.29
N GLY A 19 17.19 34.23 36.58
CA GLY A 19 16.29 34.29 37.74
C GLY A 19 15.04 35.15 37.59
N SER A 20 13.95 34.53 37.15
CA SER A 20 12.63 34.64 37.80
C SER A 20 11.64 33.68 37.15
N SER A 21 11.25 32.67 37.91
CA SER A 21 10.07 31.85 37.67
C SER A 21 8.82 32.74 37.67
N MET A 22 8.47 33.30 36.52
CA MET A 22 7.13 33.79 36.23
C MET A 22 6.40 32.67 35.51
N GLY A 23 5.59 31.93 36.27
CA GLY A 23 4.73 30.86 35.78
C GLY A 23 3.89 31.35 34.62
N GLY A 24 4.14 30.78 33.45
CA GLY A 24 3.22 30.89 32.32
C GLY A 24 1.90 30.22 32.69
N LEU A 25 0.92 31.03 33.08
CA LEU A 25 -0.50 30.70 32.97
C LEU A 25 -0.83 30.60 31.47
N ILE A 26 -0.43 29.50 30.85
CA ILE A 26 -1.09 29.06 29.61
C ILE A 26 -2.49 28.63 30.05
N LEU A 27 -3.48 29.45 29.69
CA LEU A 27 -4.89 29.20 29.95
C LEU A 27 -5.26 27.76 29.53
N PRO A 28 -5.61 26.86 30.47
CA PRO A 28 -5.97 25.47 30.16
C PRO A 28 -7.27 25.35 29.33
N ALA A 29 -7.98 26.46 29.12
CA ALA A 29 -9.25 26.49 28.41
C ALA A 29 -9.10 26.26 26.89
N TYR A 30 -7.99 26.65 26.26
CA TYR A 30 -7.87 26.53 24.81
C TYR A 30 -7.57 25.09 24.35
N SER A 31 -6.80 24.33 25.12
CA SER A 31 -6.52 22.92 24.83
C SER A 31 -7.74 22.03 25.01
N ALA A 32 -8.56 22.29 26.03
CA ALA A 32 -9.79 21.51 26.30
C ALA A 32 -10.83 21.65 25.17
N VAL A 33 -11.01 22.85 24.62
CA VAL A 33 -11.98 23.11 23.54
C VAL A 33 -11.59 22.39 22.24
N VAL A 34 -10.30 22.34 21.90
CA VAL A 34 -9.82 21.63 20.70
C VAL A 34 -9.93 20.11 20.86
N GLU A 35 -9.72 19.59 22.06
CA GLU A 35 -9.85 18.16 22.37
C GLU A 35 -11.33 17.70 22.34
N GLU A 36 -12.24 18.52 22.86
CA GLU A 36 -13.70 18.29 22.84
C GLU A 36 -14.27 18.33 21.40
N GLU A 37 -13.83 19.29 20.58
CA GLU A 37 -14.25 19.39 19.17
C GLU A 37 -13.78 18.17 18.33
N ASN A 38 -12.55 17.70 18.59
CA ASN A 38 -12.02 16.50 17.94
C ASN A 38 -12.76 15.23 18.39
N GLY A 39 -13.07 15.12 19.69
CA GLY A 39 -13.86 14.02 20.25
C GLY A 39 -15.26 13.95 19.64
N GLN A 40 -15.94 15.10 19.51
CA GLN A 40 -17.27 15.19 18.93
C GLN A 40 -17.28 14.81 17.43
N ARG A 41 -16.27 15.23 16.66
CA ARG A 41 -16.13 14.85 15.24
C ARG A 41 -15.92 13.35 15.07
N ALA A 42 -15.03 12.74 15.87
CA ALA A 42 -14.77 11.30 15.83
C ALA A 42 -16.05 10.51 16.19
N LEU A 43 -16.79 10.97 17.19
CA LEU A 43 -18.03 10.34 17.62
C LEU A 43 -19.13 10.41 16.56
N LYS A 44 -19.26 11.55 15.88
CA LYS A 44 -20.16 11.73 14.74
C LYS A 44 -19.87 10.74 13.62
N GLN A 45 -18.59 10.53 13.29
CA GLN A 45 -18.20 9.54 12.28
C GLN A 45 -18.61 8.12 12.68
N LYS A 46 -18.43 7.76 13.96
CA LYS A 46 -18.87 6.45 14.47
C LYS A 46 -20.39 6.27 14.36
N LEU A 47 -21.18 7.30 14.66
CA LEU A 47 -22.64 7.29 14.48
C LEU A 47 -23.02 7.09 13.02
N MET A 48 -22.45 7.87 12.10
CA MET A 48 -22.75 7.75 10.66
C MET A 48 -22.43 6.35 10.13
N TYR A 49 -21.32 5.74 10.57
CA TYR A 49 -20.98 4.39 10.13
C TYR A 49 -21.94 3.35 10.72
N LEU A 50 -22.33 3.50 12.00
CA LEU A 50 -23.31 2.62 12.64
C LEU A 50 -24.68 2.73 11.95
N GLU A 51 -25.13 3.94 11.62
CA GLU A 51 -26.35 4.20 10.84
C GLU A 51 -26.29 3.48 9.48
N LYS A 52 -25.19 3.66 8.75
CA LYS A 52 -24.97 2.99 7.47
C LYS A 52 -25.06 1.47 7.64
N MET A 53 -24.45 0.93 8.70
CA MET A 53 -24.42 -0.50 8.98
C MET A 53 -25.79 -1.07 9.38
N ILE A 54 -26.67 -0.29 10.01
CA ILE A 54 -27.98 -0.77 10.44
C ILE A 54 -29.03 -0.52 9.36
N PHE A 55 -29.09 0.66 8.76
CA PHE A 55 -30.23 1.05 7.92
C PHE A 55 -29.99 0.86 6.42
N SER A 56 -28.74 1.01 5.97
CA SER A 56 -28.40 0.90 4.54
C SER A 56 -27.70 -0.40 4.16
N SER A 57 -27.40 -1.25 5.15
CA SER A 57 -26.60 -2.45 4.90
C SER A 57 -27.43 -3.68 4.57
N THR A 58 -26.76 -4.63 3.93
CA THR A 58 -27.26 -5.98 3.69
C THR A 58 -27.57 -6.75 4.98
N ILE A 59 -27.08 -6.31 6.16
CA ILE A 59 -27.34 -6.99 7.45
C ILE A 59 -28.83 -6.95 7.80
N SER A 60 -29.48 -5.79 7.75
CA SER A 60 -30.91 -5.69 8.09
C SER A 60 -31.82 -6.44 7.13
N GLN A 61 -31.49 -6.42 5.84
CA GLN A 61 -32.15 -7.27 4.85
C GLN A 61 -31.99 -8.74 5.21
N ARG A 62 -30.77 -9.19 5.54
CA ARG A 62 -30.50 -10.57 5.95
C ARG A 62 -31.18 -10.95 7.26
N VAL A 63 -31.29 -10.06 8.24
CA VAL A 63 -32.05 -10.29 9.48
C VAL A 63 -33.50 -10.56 9.14
N ASN A 64 -34.14 -9.67 8.39
CA ASN A 64 -35.54 -9.80 8.01
C ASN A 64 -35.79 -11.07 7.18
N SER A 65 -34.91 -11.37 6.22
CA SER A 65 -35.02 -12.59 5.40
C SER A 65 -34.68 -13.87 6.15
N SER A 66 -33.88 -13.82 7.24
CA SER A 66 -33.51 -15.01 8.01
C SER A 66 -34.65 -15.56 8.86
N GLY A 67 -35.65 -14.73 9.19
CA GLY A 67 -36.77 -15.09 10.05
C GLY A 67 -36.38 -15.47 11.48
N LYS A 68 -35.14 -15.22 11.91
CA LYS A 68 -34.65 -15.59 13.25
C LYS A 68 -35.15 -14.59 14.30
N PRO A 69 -36.01 -14.98 15.26
CA PRO A 69 -36.57 -14.05 16.24
C PRO A 69 -35.49 -13.33 17.07
N GLU A 70 -34.42 -14.05 17.43
CA GLU A 70 -33.29 -13.50 18.18
C GLU A 70 -32.53 -12.43 17.40
N ALA A 71 -32.35 -12.62 16.08
CA ALA A 71 -31.67 -11.64 15.23
C ALA A 71 -32.55 -10.38 15.05
N ILE A 72 -33.86 -10.55 14.91
CA ILE A 72 -34.83 -9.45 14.82
C ILE A 72 -34.83 -8.65 16.13
N ALA A 73 -34.89 -9.31 17.27
CA ALA A 73 -34.85 -8.66 18.58
C ALA A 73 -33.54 -7.88 18.78
N LEU A 74 -32.41 -8.48 18.40
CA LEU A 74 -31.09 -7.83 18.50
C LEU A 74 -30.97 -6.62 17.56
N LEU A 75 -31.52 -6.70 16.34
CA LEU A 75 -31.57 -5.57 15.41
C LEU A 75 -32.40 -4.41 16.00
N ASN A 76 -33.56 -4.71 16.60
CA ASN A 76 -34.39 -3.69 17.25
C ASN A 76 -33.67 -3.03 18.42
N GLU A 77 -32.95 -3.78 19.25
CA GLU A 77 -32.16 -3.21 20.35
C GLU A 77 -31.03 -2.31 19.84
N VAL A 78 -30.35 -2.72 18.77
CA VAL A 78 -29.31 -1.94 18.10
C VAL A 78 -29.88 -0.61 17.54
N GLN A 79 -31.06 -0.65 16.92
CA GLN A 79 -31.75 0.56 16.43
C GLN A 79 -32.15 1.49 17.57
N ASN A 80 -32.65 0.93 18.68
CA ASN A 80 -33.02 1.72 19.86
C ASN A 80 -31.79 2.39 20.50
N ASN A 81 -30.70 1.65 20.68
CA ASN A 81 -29.45 2.21 21.21
C ASN A 81 -28.86 3.28 20.27
N PHE A 82 -28.98 3.10 18.95
CA PHE A 82 -28.57 4.12 17.98
C PHE A 82 -29.37 5.42 18.14
N ASN A 83 -30.70 5.32 18.25
CA ASN A 83 -31.56 6.51 18.44
C ASN A 83 -31.21 7.25 19.74
N GLN A 84 -31.06 6.53 20.86
CA GLN A 84 -30.64 7.11 22.14
C GLN A 84 -29.24 7.72 22.06
N ALA A 85 -28.30 7.06 21.39
CA ALA A 85 -26.95 7.60 21.21
C ALA A 85 -26.97 8.91 20.40
N ASN A 86 -27.83 9.00 19.39
CA ASN A 86 -27.98 10.21 18.59
C ASN A 86 -28.60 11.34 19.43
N GLU A 87 -29.62 11.06 20.25
CA GLU A 87 -30.19 12.04 21.19
C GLU A 87 -29.13 12.55 22.17
N MET A 88 -28.39 11.66 22.83
CA MET A 88 -27.31 12.01 23.76
C MET A 88 -26.21 12.82 23.07
N PHE A 89 -25.85 12.46 21.84
CA PHE A 89 -24.88 13.22 21.04
C PHE A 89 -25.36 14.65 20.75
N THR A 90 -26.63 14.82 20.37
CA THR A 90 -27.22 16.15 20.13
C THR A 90 -27.37 16.99 21.40
N ALA A 91 -27.56 16.34 22.55
CA ALA A 91 -27.62 16.99 23.86
C ALA A 91 -26.23 17.37 24.41
N GLY A 92 -25.14 16.99 23.74
CA GLY A 92 -23.77 17.21 24.22
C GLY A 92 -23.30 16.19 25.26
N GLU A 93 -24.07 15.13 25.53
CA GLU A 93 -23.73 14.06 26.46
C GLU A 93 -22.80 13.01 25.77
N LEU A 94 -21.61 13.45 25.37
CA LEU A 94 -20.71 12.72 24.47
C LEU A 94 -20.25 11.35 25.04
N GLU A 95 -20.00 11.26 26.34
CA GLU A 95 -19.59 10.00 26.98
C GLU A 95 -20.68 8.92 26.89
N LYS A 96 -21.92 9.28 27.24
CA LYS A 96 -23.07 8.37 27.18
C LYS A 96 -23.38 7.95 25.75
N ALA A 97 -23.29 8.90 24.81
CA ALA A 97 -23.41 8.59 23.39
C ALA A 97 -22.34 7.57 22.94
N ASN A 98 -21.07 7.75 23.34
CA ASN A 98 -19.99 6.83 22.99
C ASN A 98 -20.16 5.43 23.59
N GLU A 99 -20.69 5.32 24.81
CA GLU A 99 -21.01 4.03 25.44
C GLU A 99 -22.07 3.27 24.62
N LEU A 100 -23.20 3.93 24.30
CA LEU A 100 -24.28 3.33 23.52
C LEU A 100 -23.84 2.94 22.10
N ILE A 101 -23.01 3.77 21.46
CA ILE A 101 -22.41 3.46 20.16
C ILE A 101 -21.55 2.21 20.25
N SER A 102 -20.66 2.14 21.24
CA SER A 102 -19.74 1.00 21.42
C SER A 102 -20.50 -0.31 21.70
N LYS A 103 -21.55 -0.24 22.54
CA LYS A 103 -22.47 -1.36 22.77
C LYS A 103 -23.13 -1.79 21.45
N SER A 104 -23.64 -0.84 20.68
CA SER A 104 -24.32 -1.10 19.40
C SER A 104 -23.40 -1.73 18.35
N TYR A 105 -22.14 -1.31 18.27
CA TYR A 105 -21.15 -1.94 17.38
C TYR A 105 -20.94 -3.41 17.71
N THR A 106 -20.80 -3.74 19.00
CA THR A 106 -20.61 -5.12 19.46
C THR A 106 -21.81 -5.98 19.07
N MET A 107 -23.02 -5.47 19.33
CA MET A 107 -24.27 -6.15 19.01
C MET A 107 -24.47 -6.33 17.50
N ALA A 108 -24.15 -5.32 16.71
CA ALA A 108 -24.28 -5.37 15.27
C ALA A 108 -23.21 -6.28 14.61
N GLY A 109 -22.03 -6.43 15.22
CA GLY A 109 -21.07 -7.48 14.87
C GLY A 109 -21.63 -8.88 15.10
N LYS A 110 -22.23 -9.14 16.27
CA LYS A 110 -22.93 -10.40 16.57
C LYS A 110 -24.09 -10.65 15.60
N LEU A 111 -24.86 -9.61 15.28
CA LEU A 111 -25.95 -9.66 14.32
C LEU A 111 -25.46 -10.13 12.94
N SER A 112 -24.37 -9.53 12.45
CA SER A 112 -23.73 -9.91 11.18
C SER A 112 -23.35 -11.40 11.14
N GLN A 113 -22.82 -11.94 12.25
CA GLN A 113 -22.50 -13.36 12.38
C GLN A 113 -23.75 -14.25 12.39
N MET A 114 -24.81 -13.84 13.10
CA MET A 114 -26.07 -14.60 13.20
C MET A 114 -26.78 -14.76 11.85
N VAL A 115 -26.61 -13.78 10.97
CA VAL A 115 -27.26 -13.73 9.64
C VAL A 115 -26.22 -13.77 8.51
N ALA A 116 -25.07 -14.38 8.78
CA ALA A 116 -24.04 -14.59 7.78
C ALA A 116 -24.64 -15.32 6.58
N ASP A 117 -24.45 -14.76 5.39
CA ASP A 117 -24.92 -15.36 4.15
C ASP A 117 -23.98 -16.48 3.74
N LYS A 118 -24.12 -17.62 4.42
CA LYS A 118 -23.24 -18.78 4.23
C LYS A 118 -23.24 -19.24 2.77
N LYS A 119 -24.35 -19.10 2.05
CA LYS A 119 -24.44 -19.48 0.63
C LYS A 119 -23.65 -18.52 -0.26
N ASN A 120 -23.83 -17.22 -0.12
CA ASN A 120 -23.04 -16.26 -0.90
C ASN A 120 -21.56 -16.29 -0.50
N GLN A 121 -21.24 -16.54 0.77
CA GLN A 121 -19.85 -16.70 1.21
C GLN A 121 -19.22 -17.95 0.59
N GLN A 122 -19.90 -19.09 0.67
CA GLN A 122 -19.41 -20.33 0.07
C GLN A 122 -19.25 -20.22 -1.46
N GLN A 123 -20.15 -19.51 -2.16
CA GLN A 123 -20.02 -19.24 -3.58
C GLN A 123 -18.81 -18.35 -3.90
N LYS A 124 -18.54 -17.33 -3.07
CA LYS A 124 -17.34 -16.49 -3.21
C LYS A 124 -16.06 -17.29 -2.97
N ASP A 125 -16.05 -18.09 -1.91
CA ASP A 125 -14.90 -18.91 -1.57
C ASP A 125 -14.62 -19.95 -2.67
N GLN A 126 -15.67 -20.56 -3.25
CA GLN A 126 -15.55 -21.44 -4.41
C GLN A 126 -14.97 -20.71 -5.63
N ALA A 127 -15.52 -19.55 -6.00
CA ALA A 127 -15.05 -18.78 -7.14
C ALA A 127 -13.58 -18.35 -6.98
N GLN A 128 -13.18 -17.99 -5.74
CA GLN A 128 -11.79 -17.69 -5.42
C GLN A 128 -10.89 -18.92 -5.60
N PHE A 129 -11.30 -20.08 -5.12
CA PHE A 129 -10.54 -21.32 -5.26
C PHE A 129 -10.32 -21.67 -6.74
N GLU A 130 -11.37 -21.59 -7.55
CA GLU A 130 -11.29 -21.82 -8.99
C GLU A 130 -10.31 -20.84 -9.69
N GLY A 131 -10.29 -19.58 -9.24
CA GLY A 131 -9.36 -18.56 -9.70
C GLY A 131 -7.91 -18.89 -9.37
N LEU A 132 -7.62 -19.18 -8.10
CA LEU A 132 -6.28 -19.54 -7.64
C LEU A 132 -5.78 -20.84 -8.30
N HIS A 133 -6.66 -21.82 -8.48
CA HIS A 133 -6.33 -23.08 -9.16
C HIS A 133 -5.88 -22.82 -10.60
N LYS A 134 -6.66 -22.04 -11.37
CA LYS A 134 -6.29 -21.65 -12.74
C LYS A 134 -4.97 -20.87 -12.79
N GLN A 135 -4.77 -19.94 -11.84
CA GLN A 135 -3.55 -19.14 -11.75
C GLN A 135 -2.32 -20.01 -11.49
N SER A 136 -2.40 -20.95 -10.54
CA SER A 136 -1.28 -21.86 -10.23
C SER A 136 -0.85 -22.68 -11.46
N HIS A 137 -1.81 -23.21 -12.21
CA HIS A 137 -1.52 -23.96 -13.44
C HIS A 137 -0.87 -23.09 -14.51
N SER A 138 -1.32 -21.84 -14.66
CA SER A 138 -0.74 -20.88 -15.60
C SER A 138 0.71 -20.54 -15.26
N TYR A 139 1.02 -20.28 -13.99
CA TYR A 139 2.39 -19.98 -13.55
C TYR A 139 3.32 -21.17 -13.70
N LEU A 140 2.88 -22.37 -13.29
CA LEU A 140 3.68 -23.58 -13.45
C LEU A 140 4.00 -23.84 -14.93
N LYS A 141 3.00 -23.77 -15.81
CA LYS A 141 3.20 -23.92 -17.25
C LYS A 141 4.18 -22.88 -17.83
N THR A 142 4.10 -21.64 -17.35
CA THR A 142 5.00 -20.57 -17.81
C THR A 142 6.44 -20.84 -17.35
N LEU A 143 6.64 -21.23 -16.10
CA LEU A 143 7.95 -21.59 -15.56
C LEU A 143 8.56 -22.80 -16.30
N GLU A 144 7.75 -23.82 -16.59
CA GLU A 144 8.18 -24.99 -17.38
C GLU A 144 8.63 -24.60 -18.79
N ALA A 145 7.90 -23.70 -19.45
CA ALA A 145 8.29 -23.20 -20.76
C ALA A 145 9.63 -22.45 -20.69
N LEU A 146 9.78 -21.54 -19.72
CA LEU A 146 11.03 -20.79 -19.53
C LEU A 146 12.23 -21.72 -19.26
N ALA A 147 12.07 -22.72 -18.40
CA ALA A 147 13.13 -23.70 -18.11
C ALA A 147 13.47 -24.60 -19.31
N SER A 148 12.51 -24.82 -20.22
CA SER A 148 12.74 -25.61 -21.43
C SER A 148 13.44 -24.80 -22.54
N GLU A 149 13.20 -23.49 -22.57
CA GLU A 149 13.84 -22.56 -23.52
C GLU A 149 15.28 -22.21 -23.09
N GLU A 150 15.55 -22.15 -21.79
CA GLU A 150 16.84 -21.72 -21.24
C GLU A 150 17.23 -22.59 -20.02
N GLU A 151 18.27 -23.42 -20.18
CA GLU A 151 18.69 -24.40 -19.16
C GLU A 151 19.03 -23.75 -17.82
N SER A 152 19.64 -22.55 -17.85
CA SER A 152 20.01 -21.79 -16.65
C SER A 152 18.81 -21.39 -15.78
N LEU A 153 17.59 -21.40 -16.33
CA LEU A 153 16.36 -21.10 -15.59
C LEU A 153 15.76 -22.31 -14.88
N SER A 154 16.26 -23.52 -15.11
CA SER A 154 15.76 -24.75 -14.50
C SER A 154 15.80 -24.71 -12.96
N GLY A 155 16.75 -23.98 -12.38
CA GLY A 155 16.87 -23.81 -10.93
C GLY A 155 15.75 -23.00 -10.27
N TYR A 156 14.95 -22.26 -11.04
CA TYR A 156 13.81 -21.48 -10.52
C TYR A 156 12.50 -22.27 -10.55
N LEU A 157 12.45 -23.39 -11.26
CA LEU A 157 11.27 -24.26 -11.33
C LEU A 157 11.13 -24.99 -9.99
N PRO A 158 10.03 -24.78 -9.23
CA PRO A 158 9.79 -25.54 -8.01
C PRO A 158 9.62 -27.03 -8.32
N ASP A 159 9.85 -27.88 -7.33
CA ASP A 159 9.60 -29.32 -7.48
C ASP A 159 8.13 -29.57 -7.85
N LYS A 160 7.91 -29.94 -9.11
CA LYS A 160 6.59 -30.18 -9.70
C LYS A 160 5.81 -31.24 -8.93
N SER A 161 6.48 -32.25 -8.40
CA SER A 161 5.81 -33.33 -7.65
C SER A 161 5.22 -32.78 -6.34
N ILE A 162 5.97 -31.92 -5.65
CA ILE A 162 5.53 -31.26 -4.41
C ILE A 162 4.38 -30.31 -4.70
N ILE A 163 4.51 -29.42 -5.70
CA ILE A 163 3.45 -28.47 -6.06
C ILE A 163 2.17 -29.19 -6.47
N THR A 164 2.28 -30.25 -7.27
CA THR A 164 1.11 -31.03 -7.71
C THR A 164 0.42 -31.73 -6.54
N ALA A 165 1.19 -32.27 -5.59
CA ALA A 165 0.64 -32.87 -4.37
C ALA A 165 -0.09 -31.83 -3.50
N GLN A 166 0.47 -30.63 -3.34
CA GLN A 166 -0.16 -29.55 -2.58
C GLN A 166 -1.44 -29.03 -3.24
N ILE A 167 -1.46 -28.90 -4.57
CA ILE A 167 -2.67 -28.54 -5.32
C ILE A 167 -3.74 -29.62 -5.15
N HIS A 168 -3.37 -30.90 -5.18
CA HIS A 168 -4.28 -32.01 -4.94
C HIS A 168 -4.85 -31.96 -3.52
N GLU A 169 -4.04 -31.72 -2.50
CA GLU A 169 -4.49 -31.56 -1.11
C GLU A 169 -5.49 -30.39 -0.97
N ALA A 170 -5.22 -29.25 -1.60
CA ALA A 170 -6.17 -28.13 -1.63
C ALA A 170 -7.49 -28.49 -2.33
N ALA A 171 -7.43 -29.27 -3.41
CA ALA A 171 -8.62 -29.78 -4.10
C ALA A 171 -9.43 -30.74 -3.22
N GLU A 172 -8.79 -31.54 -2.36
CA GLU A 172 -9.48 -32.41 -1.41
C GLU A 172 -10.29 -31.61 -0.37
N PHE A 173 -9.81 -30.45 0.07
CA PHE A 173 -10.61 -29.53 0.90
C PHE A 173 -11.82 -28.99 0.13
N ALA A 174 -11.60 -28.54 -1.12
CA ALA A 174 -12.68 -28.03 -1.97
C ALA A 174 -13.75 -29.10 -2.27
N ASN A 175 -13.35 -30.35 -2.52
CA ASN A 175 -14.26 -31.49 -2.74
C ASN A 175 -15.16 -31.77 -1.53
N LYS A 176 -14.69 -31.46 -0.32
CA LYS A 176 -15.48 -31.55 0.93
C LYS A 176 -16.35 -30.31 1.17
N GLY A 177 -16.33 -29.34 0.28
CA GLY A 177 -17.01 -28.04 0.41
C GLY A 177 -16.30 -27.06 1.33
N ASP A 178 -15.09 -27.38 1.81
CA ASP A 178 -14.29 -26.52 2.69
C ASP A 178 -13.40 -25.59 1.86
N PHE A 179 -14.06 -24.68 1.13
CA PHE A 179 -13.38 -23.74 0.24
C PHE A 179 -12.49 -22.74 0.98
N LYS A 180 -12.73 -22.51 2.28
CA LYS A 180 -11.89 -21.62 3.08
C LYS A 180 -10.48 -22.22 3.24
N HIS A 181 -10.38 -23.46 3.72
CA HIS A 181 -9.07 -24.12 3.86
C HIS A 181 -8.43 -24.38 2.49
N ALA A 182 -9.23 -24.68 1.46
CA ALA A 182 -8.73 -24.81 0.09
C ALA A 182 -8.08 -23.51 -0.41
N ASN A 183 -8.72 -22.35 -0.17
CA ASN A 183 -8.17 -21.03 -0.51
C ASN A 183 -6.89 -20.72 0.26
N ASP A 184 -6.87 -20.97 1.56
CA ASP A 184 -5.68 -20.74 2.40
C ASP A 184 -4.47 -21.55 1.92
N ALA A 185 -4.68 -22.82 1.57
CA ALA A 185 -3.63 -23.67 0.97
C ALA A 185 -3.17 -23.14 -0.41
N MET A 186 -4.13 -22.78 -1.28
CA MET A 186 -3.82 -22.30 -2.63
C MET A 186 -3.09 -20.95 -2.66
N MET A 187 -3.35 -20.05 -1.71
CA MET A 187 -2.65 -18.76 -1.63
C MET A 187 -1.14 -18.94 -1.42
N GLY A 188 -0.73 -19.89 -0.59
CA GLY A 188 0.69 -20.21 -0.39
C GLY A 188 1.36 -20.72 -1.67
N ILE A 189 0.68 -21.60 -2.40
CA ILE A 189 1.17 -22.19 -3.65
C ILE A 189 1.32 -21.10 -4.73
N VAL A 190 0.31 -20.25 -4.91
CA VAL A 190 0.33 -19.17 -5.90
C VAL A 190 1.44 -18.17 -5.58
N SER A 191 1.62 -17.80 -4.30
CA SER A 191 2.68 -16.87 -3.90
C SER A 191 4.07 -17.41 -4.18
N LEU A 192 4.32 -18.70 -3.93
CA LEU A 192 5.58 -19.35 -4.24
C LEU A 192 5.86 -19.35 -5.75
N LEU A 193 4.87 -19.76 -6.55
CA LEU A 193 4.99 -19.81 -8.02
C LEU A 193 5.21 -18.41 -8.62
N GLU A 194 4.54 -17.40 -8.09
CA GLU A 194 4.73 -16.00 -8.50
C GLU A 194 6.18 -15.53 -8.21
N GLN A 195 6.69 -15.81 -7.00
CA GLN A 195 8.07 -15.46 -6.64
C GLN A 195 9.10 -16.14 -7.55
N SER A 196 8.90 -17.44 -7.84
CA SER A 196 9.74 -18.17 -8.80
C SER A 196 9.71 -17.53 -10.20
N LEU A 197 8.52 -17.13 -10.66
CA LEU A 197 8.37 -16.51 -11.98
C LEU A 197 9.04 -15.15 -12.06
N VAL A 198 8.94 -14.34 -11.00
CA VAL A 198 9.66 -13.06 -10.90
C VAL A 198 11.17 -13.29 -10.92
N ALA A 199 11.68 -14.21 -10.09
CA ALA A 199 13.11 -14.52 -10.04
C ALA A 199 13.66 -15.04 -11.38
N ALA A 200 12.91 -15.90 -12.07
CA ALA A 200 13.29 -16.38 -13.41
C ALA A 200 13.37 -15.23 -14.43
N ARG A 201 12.40 -14.32 -14.41
CA ARG A 201 12.39 -13.13 -15.30
C ARG A 201 13.49 -12.13 -14.98
N ASP A 202 13.78 -11.90 -13.72
CA ASP A 202 14.89 -11.05 -13.30
C ASP A 202 16.23 -11.65 -13.76
N SER A 203 16.37 -12.99 -13.68
CA SER A 203 17.53 -13.71 -14.20
C SER A 203 17.64 -13.60 -15.73
N MET A 204 16.54 -13.74 -16.47
CA MET A 204 16.53 -13.47 -17.92
C MET A 204 16.90 -12.03 -18.25
N THR A 205 16.48 -11.07 -17.44
CA THR A 205 16.85 -9.65 -17.60
C THR A 205 18.34 -9.44 -17.34
N LEU A 206 18.97 -10.28 -16.50
CA LEU A 206 20.41 -10.28 -16.25
C LEU A 206 21.18 -10.99 -17.38
N ILE A 207 20.71 -12.16 -17.86
CA ILE A 207 21.32 -12.92 -18.97
C ILE A 207 21.17 -12.16 -20.29
N SER A 208 20.04 -11.48 -20.50
CA SER A 208 19.83 -10.57 -21.62
C SER A 208 20.58 -9.24 -21.46
N ARG A 209 21.13 -8.95 -20.27
CA ARG A 209 22.12 -7.88 -20.07
C ARG A 209 23.48 -8.40 -20.57
N PHE A 210 23.51 -8.70 -21.88
CA PHE A 210 24.65 -8.81 -22.79
C PHE A 210 25.83 -9.73 -22.41
N GLU A 211 26.17 -10.62 -23.34
CA GLU A 211 27.58 -10.96 -23.56
C GLU A 211 28.32 -9.71 -24.06
N PHE A 212 28.81 -8.88 -23.15
CA PHE A 212 29.70 -7.78 -23.51
C PHE A 212 31.09 -8.33 -23.80
N GLY A 213 31.72 -7.86 -24.89
CA GLY A 213 33.10 -8.22 -25.21
C GLY A 213 34.11 -7.63 -24.21
N SER A 214 33.70 -6.64 -23.41
CA SER A 214 34.49 -6.07 -22.31
C SER A 214 33.65 -5.25 -21.32
N LEU A 215 34.17 -5.02 -20.12
CA LEU A 215 33.55 -4.12 -19.13
C LEU A 215 33.45 -2.66 -19.62
N ALA A 216 34.33 -2.22 -20.53
CA ALA A 216 34.24 -0.89 -21.12
C ALA A 216 33.05 -0.77 -22.09
N GLU A 217 32.73 -1.84 -22.80
CA GLU A 217 31.56 -1.94 -23.67
C GLU A 217 30.27 -1.97 -22.83
N GLU A 218 30.24 -2.76 -21.76
CA GLU A 218 29.15 -2.79 -20.78
C GLU A 218 28.88 -1.41 -20.17
N TYR A 219 29.93 -0.72 -19.73
CA TYR A 219 29.80 0.64 -19.21
C TYR A 219 29.21 1.60 -20.27
N SER A 220 29.61 1.46 -21.53
CA SER A 220 29.08 2.28 -22.63
C SER A 220 27.58 2.02 -22.85
N TYR A 221 27.15 0.76 -22.76
CA TYR A 221 25.74 0.40 -22.80
C TYR A 221 24.95 1.04 -21.64
N GLU A 222 25.48 0.96 -20.42
CA GLU A 222 24.81 1.54 -19.24
C GLU A 222 24.66 3.07 -19.33
N ILE A 223 25.60 3.76 -20.01
CA ILE A 223 25.48 5.18 -20.31
C ILE A 223 24.29 5.47 -21.24
N GLU A 224 24.08 4.67 -22.28
CA GLU A 224 22.93 4.83 -23.19
C GLU A 224 21.61 4.44 -22.50
N SER A 225 21.63 3.41 -21.66
CA SER A 225 20.49 3.03 -20.82
C SER A 225 20.09 4.17 -19.89
N PHE A 226 21.06 4.80 -19.23
CA PHE A 226 20.82 5.97 -18.38
C PHE A 226 20.19 7.13 -19.13
N LYS A 227 20.73 7.49 -20.31
CA LYS A 227 20.16 8.56 -21.14
C LYS A 227 18.71 8.28 -21.52
N SER A 228 18.41 7.03 -21.87
CA SER A 228 17.05 6.61 -22.21
C SER A 228 16.10 6.79 -21.02
N HIS A 229 16.50 6.39 -19.82
CA HIS A 229 15.71 6.58 -18.61
C HIS A 229 15.53 8.06 -18.24
N GLN A 230 16.57 8.88 -18.42
CA GLN A 230 16.50 10.31 -18.18
C GLN A 230 15.49 10.97 -19.13
N MET A 231 15.51 10.60 -20.41
CA MET A 231 14.53 11.08 -21.40
C MET A 231 13.10 10.69 -21.02
N LEU A 232 12.89 9.49 -20.48
CA LEU A 232 11.57 9.07 -19.98
C LEU A 232 11.11 9.92 -18.79
N VAL A 233 12.00 10.27 -17.86
CA VAL A 233 11.67 11.17 -16.74
C VAL A 233 11.24 12.53 -17.27
N ASP A 234 12.00 13.10 -18.20
CA ASP A 234 11.69 14.41 -18.78
C ASP A 234 10.35 14.41 -19.52
N LEU A 235 10.10 13.37 -20.32
CA LEU A 235 8.83 13.17 -21.01
C LEU A 235 7.68 13.03 -20.01
N MET A 236 7.85 12.23 -18.96
CA MET A 236 6.84 12.04 -17.92
C MET A 236 6.50 13.37 -17.21
N ILE A 237 7.50 14.17 -16.84
CA ILE A 237 7.27 15.48 -16.21
C ILE A 237 6.49 16.40 -17.14
N ARG A 238 6.84 16.41 -18.44
CA ARG A 238 6.18 17.24 -19.45
C ARG A 238 4.71 16.86 -19.65
N GLU A 239 4.42 15.57 -19.78
CA GLU A 239 3.08 15.07 -20.07
C GLU A 239 2.17 15.10 -18.84
N ARG A 240 2.69 14.69 -17.67
CA ARG A 240 1.88 14.50 -16.46
C ARG A 240 1.80 15.75 -15.59
N LYS A 241 2.69 16.73 -15.78
CA LYS A 241 2.72 18.01 -15.05
C LYS A 241 2.49 17.82 -13.54
N PRO A 242 3.37 17.09 -12.85
CA PRO A 242 3.20 16.76 -11.45
C PRO A 242 3.09 18.03 -10.59
N SER A 243 2.36 17.92 -9.47
CA SER A 243 2.28 19.02 -8.49
C SER A 243 3.67 19.41 -7.96
N LEU A 244 3.83 20.63 -7.46
CA LEU A 244 5.14 21.11 -6.97
C LEU A 244 5.76 20.19 -5.91
N ALA A 245 4.95 19.67 -4.99
CA ALA A 245 5.41 18.74 -3.96
C ALA A 245 5.93 17.43 -4.57
N LEU A 246 5.21 16.88 -5.55
CA LEU A 246 5.61 15.65 -6.22
C LEU A 246 6.82 15.86 -7.14
N LYS A 247 6.86 16.98 -7.85
CA LYS A 247 8.00 17.38 -8.68
C LYS A 247 9.28 17.48 -7.84
N LYS A 248 9.21 18.05 -6.64
CA LYS A 248 10.37 18.10 -5.73
C LYS A 248 10.91 16.71 -5.41
N LEU A 249 10.04 15.75 -5.10
CA LEU A 249 10.47 14.36 -4.83
C LEU A 249 11.10 13.69 -6.06
N ILE A 250 10.59 14.00 -7.26
CA ILE A 250 11.16 13.54 -8.53
C ILE A 250 12.55 14.18 -8.74
N ASP A 251 12.65 15.50 -8.57
CA ASP A 251 13.90 16.26 -8.74
C ASP A 251 14.99 15.76 -7.78
N ASP A 252 14.65 15.44 -6.52
CA ASP A 252 15.59 14.89 -5.54
C ASP A 252 16.20 13.55 -6.00
N ARG A 253 15.38 12.70 -6.66
CA ARG A 253 15.85 11.42 -7.21
C ARG A 253 16.72 11.61 -8.44
N VAL A 254 16.34 12.53 -9.32
CA VAL A 254 17.14 12.90 -10.50
C VAL A 254 18.50 13.47 -10.07
N ALA A 255 18.53 14.35 -9.07
CA ALA A 255 19.78 14.90 -8.55
C ALA A 255 20.70 13.81 -7.97
N LYS A 256 20.14 12.88 -7.20
CA LYS A 256 20.91 11.74 -6.68
C LYS A 256 21.43 10.82 -7.80
N SER A 257 20.61 10.59 -8.81
CA SER A 257 21.01 9.83 -10.00
C SER A 257 22.18 10.49 -10.72
N GLN A 258 22.16 11.82 -10.88
CA GLN A 258 23.26 12.56 -11.50
C GLN A 258 24.57 12.46 -10.70
N ASP A 259 24.52 12.59 -9.38
CA ASP A 259 25.70 12.41 -8.51
C ASP A 259 26.32 11.01 -8.65
N LEU A 260 25.48 9.97 -8.76
CA LEU A 260 25.95 8.59 -9.00
C LEU A 260 26.60 8.44 -10.38
N LYS A 261 26.01 9.03 -11.43
CA LYS A 261 26.60 9.05 -12.77
C LYS A 261 27.96 9.75 -12.78
N ASP A 262 28.09 10.90 -12.13
CA ASP A 262 29.34 11.65 -12.10
C ASP A 262 30.46 10.88 -11.37
N LYS A 263 30.11 10.14 -10.32
CA LYS A 263 31.00 9.17 -9.65
C LYS A 263 31.37 7.99 -10.55
N ALA A 264 30.42 7.48 -11.33
CA ALA A 264 30.67 6.40 -12.28
C ALA A 264 31.66 6.84 -13.37
N GLU A 265 31.47 8.03 -13.95
CA GLU A 265 32.37 8.62 -14.93
C GLU A 265 33.78 8.86 -14.37
N SER A 266 33.86 9.31 -13.11
CA SER A 266 35.14 9.51 -12.43
C SER A 266 35.89 8.19 -12.21
N SER A 267 35.16 7.12 -11.89
CA SER A 267 35.72 5.77 -11.73
C SER A 267 36.14 5.18 -13.09
N ALA A 268 35.41 5.46 -14.16
CA ALA A 268 35.69 4.94 -15.50
C ALA A 268 36.95 5.57 -16.08
N LYS A 269 37.24 6.84 -15.77
CA LYS A 269 38.50 7.53 -16.13
C LYS A 269 39.74 6.90 -15.47
N LEU A 270 39.55 6.09 -14.43
CA LEU A 270 40.60 5.34 -13.75
C LEU A 270 40.61 3.87 -14.17
N ASP A 271 39.95 3.54 -15.29
CA ASP A 271 39.76 2.18 -15.83
C ASP A 271 39.04 1.21 -14.85
N LYS A 272 38.34 1.74 -13.85
CA LYS A 272 37.57 0.95 -12.86
C LYS A 272 36.15 0.68 -13.36
N TYR A 273 36.05 0.04 -14.52
CA TYR A 273 34.76 -0.14 -15.20
C TYR A 273 33.74 -0.94 -14.37
N GLY A 274 34.16 -1.94 -13.60
CA GLY A 274 33.24 -2.69 -12.71
C GLY A 274 32.56 -1.80 -11.66
N ASP A 275 33.31 -0.91 -11.02
CA ASP A 275 32.77 0.05 -10.05
C ASP A 275 31.85 1.06 -10.75
N SER A 276 32.25 1.52 -11.95
CA SER A 276 31.46 2.44 -12.77
C SER A 276 30.11 1.85 -13.20
N ILE A 277 30.09 0.59 -13.64
CA ILE A 277 28.86 -0.11 -14.01
C ILE A 277 27.91 -0.17 -12.81
N SER A 278 28.41 -0.60 -11.64
CA SER A 278 27.59 -0.66 -10.43
C SER A 278 27.00 0.68 -10.03
N LEU A 279 27.76 1.78 -10.19
CA LEU A 279 27.28 3.13 -9.94
C LEU A 279 26.23 3.58 -10.96
N MET A 280 26.38 3.22 -12.24
CA MET A 280 25.40 3.51 -13.29
C MET A 280 24.08 2.77 -13.07
N GLU A 281 24.12 1.49 -12.71
CA GLU A 281 22.91 0.72 -12.38
C GLU A 281 22.16 1.34 -11.20
N GLN A 282 22.88 1.82 -10.18
CA GLN A 282 22.29 2.53 -9.06
C GLN A 282 21.68 3.88 -9.49
N ALA A 283 22.34 4.59 -10.41
CA ALA A 283 21.83 5.84 -10.95
C ALA A 283 20.52 5.62 -11.73
N ILE A 284 20.45 4.58 -12.56
CA ILE A 284 19.23 4.17 -13.29
C ILE A 284 18.12 3.78 -12.30
N LYS A 285 18.43 3.03 -11.24
CA LYS A 285 17.45 2.69 -10.19
C LYS A 285 16.82 3.93 -9.53
N GLU A 286 17.56 5.01 -9.33
CA GLU A 286 16.97 6.27 -8.83
C GLU A 286 16.06 6.94 -9.88
N LEU A 287 16.37 6.87 -11.18
CA LEU A 287 15.48 7.36 -12.25
C LEU A 287 14.19 6.53 -12.33
N VAL A 288 14.29 5.20 -12.22
CA VAL A 288 13.11 4.31 -12.17
C VAL A 288 12.23 4.64 -10.96
N ARG A 289 12.82 4.93 -9.79
CA ARG A 289 12.05 5.42 -8.63
C ARG A 289 11.38 6.76 -8.90
N ALA A 290 12.06 7.68 -9.59
CA ALA A 290 11.48 8.96 -10.00
C ALA A 290 10.26 8.75 -10.92
N LEU A 291 10.35 7.82 -11.87
CA LEU A 291 9.26 7.44 -12.78
C LEU A 291 8.06 6.85 -12.02
N ARG A 292 8.31 5.98 -11.03
CA ARG A 292 7.26 5.41 -10.16
C ARG A 292 6.57 6.47 -9.30
N ILE A 293 7.33 7.41 -8.74
CA ILE A 293 6.76 8.56 -8.00
C ILE A 293 5.81 9.37 -8.91
N GLY A 294 6.18 9.56 -10.18
CA GLY A 294 5.32 10.22 -11.17
C GLY A 294 4.22 9.34 -11.76
N GLY A 295 4.03 8.12 -11.25
CA GLY A 295 2.92 7.22 -11.60
C GLY A 295 3.17 6.35 -12.83
N LEU A 296 4.43 6.19 -13.28
CA LEU A 296 4.81 5.22 -14.29
C LEU A 296 5.44 3.99 -13.61
N ASN A 297 4.74 2.86 -13.67
CA ASN A 297 5.25 1.58 -13.18
C ASN A 297 6.01 0.88 -14.30
N ILE A 298 7.32 1.09 -14.30
CA ILE A 298 8.27 0.37 -15.12
C ILE A 298 9.12 -0.52 -14.20
N GLN A 299 9.31 -1.76 -14.65
CA GLN A 299 10.09 -2.79 -13.96
C GLN A 299 11.56 -2.59 -14.26
#